data_AF-A0A7S9GGE3-F1
#
_entry.id   AF-A0A7S9GGE3-F1
#
_cell.length_a   1.000
_cell.length_b   1.000
_cell.length_c   1.000
_cell.angle_alpha   90.00
_cell.angle_beta   90.00
_cell.angle_gamma   90.00
#
_symmetry.space_group_name_H-M   'P 1'
#
loop_
_entity.id
_entity.type
_entity.pdbx_description
1 polymer ?
#
loop_
_entity_poly.entity_id
_entity_poly.type
_entity_poly.pdbx_seq_one_letter_code
_entity_poly.pdbx_strand_id
1 'polypeptide(L)'
;MDLAYFLRERTALIRHFYDTASVPFIETKRQIEAGEPPFHDPPWDDSGKPAYIEEWSRADVELELLGRACITMLSESIKHYLQGWERYVPLTPAAEKVMGKGFVRAYVNHYSGALGARGCPADLDVIEQVVLARNSAQHNGSLTMDAVEHDPTTRKKFPRPFFTRHDGPDVSEDDHDTFLADWIHVDRNKLVRATEQVEVLADWLQDQIYAR
;
A
#
# COMPACT_ATOMS: atom_id res chain seq x y z
N MET A 1 19.81 -19.57 3.61
CA MET A 1 19.69 -18.10 3.69
C MET A 1 18.32 -17.82 4.26
N ASP A 2 18.24 -17.05 5.33
CA ASP A 2 16.98 -16.70 5.99
C ASP A 2 16.31 -15.56 5.22
N LEU A 3 15.47 -15.89 4.24
CA LEU A 3 14.82 -14.89 3.39
C LEU A 3 13.75 -14.11 4.17
N ALA A 4 13.12 -14.72 5.18
CA ALA A 4 12.14 -14.05 6.02
C ALA A 4 12.79 -12.96 6.88
N TYR A 5 14.00 -13.20 7.41
CA TYR A 5 14.81 -12.18 8.08
C TYR A 5 15.06 -10.96 7.17
N PHE A 6 15.56 -11.18 5.94
CA PHE A 6 15.82 -10.07 5.03
C PHE A 6 14.55 -9.33 4.60
N LEU A 7 13.41 -10.03 4.52
CA LEU A 7 12.13 -9.38 4.27
C LEU A 7 11.71 -8.50 5.45
N ARG A 8 11.85 -8.99 6.70
CA ARG A 8 11.58 -8.20 7.92
C ARG A 8 12.44 -6.95 8.03
N GLU A 9 13.72 -7.05 7.67
CA GLU A 9 14.60 -5.89 7.63
C GLU A 9 14.09 -4.84 6.61
N ARG A 10 13.62 -5.28 5.44
CA ARG A 10 13.05 -4.39 4.43
C ARG A 10 11.73 -3.76 4.88
N THR A 11 10.82 -4.53 5.47
CA THR A 11 9.54 -4.00 5.96
C THR A 11 9.75 -3.04 7.13
N ALA A 12 10.71 -3.31 8.02
CA ALA A 12 11.11 -2.38 9.08
C ALA A 12 11.65 -1.07 8.51
N LEU A 13 12.51 -1.14 7.49
CA LEU A 13 13.02 0.05 6.81
C LEU A 13 11.90 0.85 6.12
N ILE A 14 10.94 0.18 5.46
CA ILE A 14 9.79 0.84 4.82
C ILE A 14 8.94 1.58 5.87
N ARG A 15 8.63 0.95 7.01
CA ARG A 15 7.90 1.60 8.11
C ARG A 15 8.66 2.80 8.65
N HIS A 16 9.95 2.64 8.93
CA HIS A 16 10.81 3.72 9.40
C HIS A 16 10.88 4.89 8.41
N PHE A 17 10.99 4.59 7.11
CA PHE A 17 11.00 5.60 6.05
C PHE A 17 9.70 6.40 6.04
N TYR A 18 8.53 5.74 6.07
CA TYR A 18 7.24 6.42 6.17
C TYR A 18 7.15 7.29 7.42
N ASP A 19 7.47 6.72 8.59
CA ASP A 19 7.38 7.41 9.87
C ASP A 19 8.28 8.66 9.91
N THR A 20 9.48 8.58 9.34
CA THR A 20 10.42 9.72 9.33
C THR A 20 10.05 10.76 8.29
N ALA A 21 9.72 10.35 7.06
CA ALA A 21 9.47 11.26 5.95
C ALA A 21 8.11 11.97 6.05
N SER A 22 7.13 11.38 6.75
CA SER A 22 5.81 11.98 6.92
C SER A 22 5.77 13.15 7.90
N VAL A 23 6.71 13.21 8.86
CA VAL A 23 6.76 14.23 9.93
C VAL A 23 6.57 15.66 9.43
N PRO A 24 7.36 16.19 8.47
CA PRO A 24 7.23 17.58 8.04
C PRO A 24 5.88 17.86 7.37
N PHE A 25 5.30 16.90 6.64
CA PHE A 25 4.03 17.07 5.95
C PHE A 25 2.87 17.07 6.93
N ILE A 26 2.88 16.13 7.89
CA ILE A 26 1.89 16.07 8.98
C ILE A 26 1.94 17.36 9.81
N GLU A 27 3.15 17.79 10.18
CA GLU A 27 3.32 19.00 10.98
C GLU A 27 2.89 20.26 10.23
N THR A 28 3.15 20.36 8.92
CA THR A 28 2.66 21.47 8.09
C THR A 28 1.14 21.56 8.11
N LYS A 29 0.44 20.44 7.87
CA LYS A 29 -1.03 20.42 7.92
C LYS A 29 -1.55 20.80 9.30
N ARG A 30 -0.96 20.25 10.37
CA ARG A 30 -1.32 20.55 11.76
C ARG A 30 -1.14 22.03 12.11
N GLN A 31 -0.01 22.63 11.75
CA GLN A 31 0.26 24.04 12.04
C GLN A 31 -0.70 24.96 11.30
N ILE A 32 -1.02 24.67 10.03
CA ILE A 32 -2.01 25.43 9.25
C ILE A 32 -3.39 25.33 9.88
N GLU A 33 -3.84 24.11 10.22
CA GLU A 33 -5.14 23.86 10.85
C GLU A 33 -5.25 24.52 12.24
N ALA A 34 -4.15 24.63 12.98
CA ALA A 34 -4.07 25.27 14.29
C ALA A 34 -3.79 26.79 14.24
N GLY A 35 -3.48 27.36 13.06
CA GLY A 35 -3.06 28.76 12.91
C GLY A 35 -1.74 29.09 13.62
N GLU A 36 -0.82 28.13 13.71
CA GLU A 36 0.47 28.28 14.37
C GLU A 36 1.55 28.84 13.41
N PRO A 37 2.53 29.61 13.92
CA PRO A 37 3.62 30.14 13.09
C PRO A 37 4.32 29.04 12.27
N PRO A 38 4.63 29.28 10.98
CA PRO A 38 4.57 30.55 10.25
C PRO A 38 3.19 30.93 9.69
N PHE A 39 2.13 30.16 9.98
CA PHE A 39 0.80 30.29 9.38
C PHE A 39 -0.14 31.08 10.30
N HIS A 40 -0.02 32.41 10.25
CA HIS A 40 -1.00 33.31 10.88
C HIS A 40 -1.96 33.82 9.81
N ASP A 41 -3.26 33.81 10.08
CA ASP A 41 -4.28 34.30 9.14
C ASP A 41 -3.92 35.72 8.64
N PRO A 42 -3.54 35.87 7.35
CA PRO A 42 -3.21 37.17 6.81
C PRO A 42 -4.47 38.05 6.76
N PRO A 43 -4.32 39.38 6.69
CA PRO A 43 -5.45 40.26 6.46
C PRO A 43 -6.26 39.78 5.25
N TRP A 44 -7.59 39.85 5.36
CA TRP A 44 -8.51 39.46 4.30
C TRP A 44 -8.07 39.96 2.93
N ASP A 45 -8.03 39.07 1.94
CA ASP A 45 -7.81 39.41 0.54
C ASP A 45 -9.07 39.17 -0.31
N ASP A 46 -9.17 39.84 -1.46
CA ASP A 46 -10.31 39.71 -2.37
C ASP A 46 -10.30 38.40 -3.18
N SER A 47 -9.35 37.49 -2.93
CA SER A 47 -9.25 36.22 -3.66
C SER A 47 -10.29 35.19 -3.21
N GLY A 48 -10.79 35.32 -1.97
CA GLY A 48 -11.74 34.40 -1.35
C GLY A 48 -11.17 32.99 -1.08
N LYS A 49 -9.86 32.77 -1.28
CA LYS A 49 -9.20 31.51 -0.96
C LYS A 49 -8.72 31.53 0.50
N PRO A 50 -8.83 30.41 1.24
CA PRO A 50 -8.19 30.30 2.55
C PRO A 50 -6.69 30.55 2.42
N ALA A 51 -6.13 31.32 3.34
CA ALA A 51 -4.69 31.46 3.44
C ALA A 51 -4.04 30.08 3.61
N TYR A 52 -2.95 29.84 2.88
CA TYR A 52 -2.16 28.61 2.96
C TYR A 52 -2.84 27.34 2.43
N ILE A 53 -3.93 27.44 1.67
CA ILE A 53 -4.58 26.28 1.05
C ILE A 53 -3.65 25.52 0.10
N GLU A 54 -2.75 26.22 -0.58
CA GLU A 54 -1.79 25.62 -1.51
C GLU A 54 -0.73 24.81 -0.77
N GLU A 55 -0.22 25.32 0.35
CA GLU A 55 0.75 24.63 1.21
C GLU A 55 0.13 23.41 1.89
N TRP A 56 -1.11 23.52 2.40
CA TRP A 56 -1.82 22.38 2.96
C TRP A 56 -2.06 21.29 1.91
N SER A 57 -2.53 21.69 0.73
CA SER A 57 -2.78 20.78 -0.40
C SER A 57 -1.50 20.09 -0.86
N ARG A 58 -0.39 20.82 -0.95
CA ARG A 58 0.93 20.25 -1.28
C ARG A 58 1.35 19.21 -0.24
N ALA A 59 1.25 19.52 1.05
CA ALA A 59 1.61 18.58 2.11
C ALA A 59 0.73 17.31 2.07
N ASP A 60 -0.55 17.44 1.73
CA ASP A 60 -1.46 16.31 1.53
C ASP A 60 -1.04 15.42 0.36
N VAL A 61 -0.72 16.02 -0.80
CA VAL A 61 -0.20 15.29 -1.98
C VAL A 61 1.14 14.61 -1.69
N GLU A 62 2.03 15.26 -0.94
CA GLU A 62 3.32 14.70 -0.52
C GLU A 62 3.14 13.46 0.36
N LEU A 63 2.15 13.44 1.26
CA LEU A 63 1.79 12.25 2.04
C LEU A 63 1.26 11.11 1.16
N GLU A 64 0.41 11.40 0.19
CA GLU A 64 -0.07 10.38 -0.76
C GLU A 64 1.08 9.81 -1.61
N LEU A 65 2.01 10.67 -2.05
CA LEU A 65 3.19 10.23 -2.79
C LEU A 65 4.09 9.33 -1.94
N LEU A 66 4.33 9.70 -0.68
CA LEU A 66 5.10 8.91 0.28
C LEU A 66 4.46 7.53 0.49
N GLY A 67 3.15 7.47 0.69
CA GLY A 67 2.42 6.22 0.86
C GLY A 67 2.55 5.30 -0.37
N ARG A 68 2.38 5.84 -1.58
CA ARG A 68 2.57 5.11 -2.85
C ARG A 68 4.00 4.62 -3.05
N ALA A 69 5.00 5.40 -2.67
CA ALA A 69 6.40 4.99 -2.69
C ALA A 69 6.64 3.79 -1.75
N CYS A 70 6.07 3.81 -0.54
CA CYS A 70 6.17 2.71 0.42
C CYS A 70 5.53 1.42 -0.10
N ILE A 71 4.34 1.50 -0.71
CA ILE A 71 3.68 0.35 -1.34
C ILE A 71 4.47 -0.19 -2.52
N THR A 72 5.13 0.68 -3.29
CA THR A 72 6.02 0.25 -4.38
C THR A 72 7.19 -0.58 -3.85
N MET A 73 7.86 -0.12 -2.80
CA MET A 73 8.96 -0.87 -2.15
C MET A 73 8.48 -2.19 -1.52
N LEU A 74 7.28 -2.20 -0.94
CA LEU A 74 6.69 -3.41 -0.36
C LEU A 74 6.35 -4.44 -1.45
N SER A 75 5.73 -4.02 -2.54
CA SER A 75 5.40 -4.87 -3.70
C SER A 75 6.64 -5.56 -4.28
N GLU A 76 7.74 -4.82 -4.49
CA GLU A 76 9.01 -5.40 -4.94
C GLU A 76 9.61 -6.36 -3.90
N SER A 77 9.50 -6.04 -2.62
CA SER A 77 9.99 -6.90 -1.54
C SER A 77 9.25 -8.25 -1.50
N ILE A 78 7.92 -8.23 -1.64
CA ILE A 78 7.08 -9.45 -1.76
C ILE A 78 7.54 -10.28 -2.97
N LYS A 79 7.69 -9.64 -4.13
CA LYS A 79 8.09 -10.34 -5.36
C LYS A 79 9.45 -11.01 -5.20
N HIS A 80 10.46 -10.28 -4.72
CA HIS A 80 11.80 -10.83 -4.51
C HIS A 80 11.82 -11.93 -3.45
N TYR A 81 11.04 -11.81 -2.38
CA TYR A 81 10.93 -12.85 -1.36
C TYR A 81 10.39 -14.16 -1.95
N LEU A 82 9.27 -14.09 -2.69
CA LEU A 82 8.67 -15.25 -3.33
C LEU A 82 9.63 -15.87 -4.35
N GLN A 83 10.20 -15.07 -5.25
CA GLN A 83 11.17 -15.55 -6.25
C GLN A 83 12.42 -16.19 -5.63
N GLY A 84 12.84 -15.71 -4.45
CA GLY A 84 14.00 -16.27 -3.74
C GLY A 84 13.87 -17.76 -3.41
N TRP A 85 12.65 -18.27 -3.32
CA TRP A 85 12.38 -19.68 -3.03
C TRP A 85 12.40 -20.60 -4.25
N GLU A 86 12.43 -20.07 -5.48
CA GLU A 86 12.41 -20.88 -6.71
C GLU A 86 13.60 -21.84 -6.81
N ARG A 87 14.75 -21.52 -6.19
CA ARG A 87 15.89 -22.44 -6.10
C ARG A 87 15.57 -23.72 -5.34
N TYR A 88 14.68 -23.66 -4.35
CA TYR A 88 14.31 -24.78 -3.49
C TYR A 88 13.01 -25.46 -3.94
N VAL A 89 12.09 -24.67 -4.50
CA VAL A 89 10.83 -25.14 -5.06
C VAL A 89 10.65 -24.54 -6.45
N PRO A 90 11.23 -25.16 -7.49
CA PRO A 90 11.17 -24.64 -8.85
C PRO A 90 9.73 -24.46 -9.35
N LEU A 91 9.50 -23.41 -10.12
CA LEU A 91 8.20 -23.19 -10.77
C LEU A 91 7.94 -24.26 -11.83
N THR A 92 6.68 -24.62 -11.96
CA THR A 92 6.22 -25.41 -13.12
C THR A 92 5.75 -24.47 -14.22
N PRO A 93 5.77 -24.90 -15.50
CA PRO A 93 5.21 -24.10 -16.60
C PRO A 93 3.72 -23.74 -16.38
N ALA A 94 2.98 -24.61 -15.68
CA ALA A 94 1.60 -24.35 -15.29
C ALA A 94 1.50 -23.21 -14.26
N ALA A 95 2.39 -23.18 -13.26
CA ALA A 95 2.44 -22.11 -12.26
C ALA A 95 2.81 -20.77 -12.89
N GLU A 96 3.82 -20.73 -13.77
CA GLU A 96 4.24 -19.52 -14.49
C GLU A 96 3.09 -18.91 -15.30
N LYS A 97 2.28 -19.74 -15.97
CA LYS A 97 1.12 -19.27 -16.75
C LYS A 97 0.07 -18.57 -15.90
N VAL A 98 -0.11 -18.95 -14.63
CA VAL A 98 -1.11 -18.35 -13.74
C VAL A 98 -0.63 -17.03 -13.13
N MET A 99 0.68 -16.81 -13.03
CA MET A 99 1.25 -15.58 -12.43
C MET A 99 0.83 -14.30 -13.14
N GLY A 100 0.58 -14.35 -14.45
CA GLY A 100 0.07 -13.21 -15.22
C GLY A 100 -1.31 -12.69 -14.76
N LYS A 101 -2.03 -13.46 -13.93
CA LYS A 101 -3.33 -13.07 -13.34
C LYS A 101 -3.22 -12.60 -11.89
N GLY A 102 -2.02 -12.56 -11.33
CA GLY A 102 -1.76 -12.22 -9.93
C GLY A 102 -0.69 -13.12 -9.33
N PHE A 103 0.53 -12.58 -9.16
CA PHE A 103 1.68 -13.41 -8.81
C PHE A 103 1.62 -13.92 -7.36
N VAL A 104 1.14 -13.12 -6.40
CA VAL A 104 1.13 -13.47 -4.97
C VAL A 104 0.41 -14.80 -4.73
N ARG A 105 -0.87 -14.88 -5.14
CA ARG A 105 -1.66 -16.10 -5.00
C ARG A 105 -1.10 -17.25 -5.83
N ALA A 106 -0.54 -16.97 -7.01
CA ALA A 106 0.06 -18.00 -7.85
C ALA A 106 1.28 -18.67 -7.17
N TYR A 107 2.21 -17.89 -6.59
CA TYR A 107 3.32 -18.43 -5.82
C TYR A 107 2.85 -19.19 -4.58
N VAL A 108 1.95 -18.60 -3.78
CA VAL A 108 1.45 -19.24 -2.55
C VAL A 108 0.79 -20.57 -2.85
N ASN A 109 -0.05 -20.65 -3.88
CA ASN A 109 -0.69 -21.91 -4.30
C ASN A 109 0.34 -22.93 -4.80
N HIS A 110 1.32 -22.50 -5.61
CA HIS A 110 2.38 -23.37 -6.12
C HIS A 110 3.21 -23.97 -4.98
N TYR A 111 3.69 -23.14 -4.06
CA TYR A 111 4.46 -23.59 -2.91
C TYR A 111 3.63 -24.46 -1.97
N SER A 112 2.38 -24.09 -1.69
CA SER A 112 1.50 -24.92 -0.86
C SER A 112 1.31 -26.32 -1.44
N GLY A 113 1.04 -26.41 -2.75
CA GLY A 113 0.88 -27.69 -3.44
C GLY A 113 2.16 -28.52 -3.45
N ALA A 114 3.30 -27.88 -3.71
CA ALA A 114 4.60 -28.57 -3.76
C ALA A 114 5.08 -29.06 -2.38
N LEU A 115 4.70 -28.36 -1.31
CA LEU A 115 5.08 -28.67 0.08
C LEU A 115 4.04 -29.52 0.82
N GLY A 116 2.85 -29.72 0.24
CA GLY A 116 1.72 -30.34 0.94
C GLY A 116 1.21 -29.52 2.12
N ALA A 117 1.51 -28.21 2.14
CA ALA A 117 1.15 -27.30 3.22
C ALA A 117 -0.36 -26.98 3.19
N ARG A 118 -1.00 -26.93 4.37
CA ARG A 118 -2.42 -26.57 4.48
C ARG A 118 -2.57 -25.08 4.82
N GLY A 119 -2.88 -24.29 3.80
CA GLY A 119 -3.33 -22.90 3.94
C GLY A 119 -2.25 -21.92 4.41
N CYS A 120 -2.35 -20.69 3.94
CA CYS A 120 -1.52 -19.58 4.39
C CYS A 120 -2.31 -18.76 5.44
N PRO A 121 -1.73 -18.45 6.62
CA PRO A 121 -2.43 -17.67 7.65
C PRO A 121 -2.48 -16.17 7.34
N ALA A 122 -1.66 -15.68 6.41
CA ALA A 122 -1.69 -14.29 6.01
C ALA A 122 -2.96 -13.94 5.23
N ASP A 123 -3.43 -12.71 5.40
CA ASP A 123 -4.46 -12.10 4.59
C ASP A 123 -3.92 -11.78 3.19
N LEU A 124 -4.12 -12.74 2.29
CA LEU A 124 -3.66 -12.64 0.90
C LEU A 124 -4.40 -11.55 0.11
N ASP A 125 -5.58 -11.11 0.55
CA ASP A 125 -6.31 -10.03 -0.10
C ASP A 125 -5.66 -8.68 0.17
N VAL A 126 -5.18 -8.45 1.40
CA VAL A 126 -4.36 -7.26 1.71
C VAL A 126 -3.06 -7.26 0.91
N ILE A 127 -2.34 -8.39 0.89
CA ILE A 127 -1.06 -8.50 0.17
C ILE A 127 -1.28 -8.33 -1.35
N GLU A 128 -2.36 -8.88 -1.91
CA GLU A 128 -2.69 -8.72 -3.32
C GLU A 128 -3.00 -7.25 -3.64
N GLN A 129 -3.73 -6.54 -2.76
CA GLN A 129 -4.02 -5.12 -2.95
C GLN A 129 -2.77 -4.23 -2.87
N VAL A 130 -1.67 -4.64 -2.20
CA VAL A 130 -0.37 -3.93 -2.29
C VAL A 130 0.11 -3.90 -3.74
N VAL A 131 0.03 -5.02 -4.44
CA VAL A 131 0.45 -5.14 -5.84
C VAL A 131 -0.46 -4.35 -6.76
N LEU A 132 -1.78 -4.44 -6.55
CA LEU A 132 -2.76 -3.73 -7.36
C LEU A 132 -2.65 -2.22 -7.20
N ALA A 133 -2.56 -1.72 -5.96
CA ALA A 133 -2.36 -0.30 -5.70
C ALA A 133 -1.05 0.23 -6.30
N ARG A 134 0.04 -0.55 -6.22
CA ARG A 134 1.30 -0.23 -6.89
C ARG A 134 1.14 -0.14 -8.42
N ASN A 135 0.40 -1.05 -9.03
CA ASN A 135 0.16 -1.02 -10.48
C ASN A 135 -0.64 0.21 -10.89
N SER A 136 -1.72 0.52 -10.17
CA SER A 136 -2.50 1.75 -10.39
C SER A 136 -1.64 3.01 -10.23
N ALA A 137 -0.80 3.09 -9.20
CA ALA A 137 0.11 4.23 -9.01
C ALA A 137 1.11 4.44 -10.16
N GLN A 138 1.44 3.38 -10.91
CA GLN A 138 2.34 3.47 -12.06
C GLN A 138 1.64 3.71 -13.39
N HIS A 139 0.38 3.28 -13.53
CA HIS A 139 -0.31 3.25 -14.82
C HIS A 139 -1.50 4.20 -14.92
N ASN A 140 -2.09 4.61 -13.80
CA ASN A 140 -3.29 5.43 -13.73
C ASN A 140 -2.98 6.87 -13.29
N GLY A 141 -1.72 7.29 -13.34
CA GLY A 141 -1.34 8.67 -13.02
C GLY A 141 -1.86 9.66 -14.06
N SER A 142 -2.30 10.82 -13.60
CA SER A 142 -2.60 11.97 -14.46
C SER A 142 -1.53 13.05 -14.29
N LEU A 143 -1.22 13.78 -15.36
CA LEU A 143 -0.37 14.98 -15.24
C LEU A 143 -1.10 16.12 -14.52
N THR A 144 -2.43 16.13 -14.57
CA THR A 144 -3.26 17.23 -14.05
C THR A 144 -3.95 16.88 -12.74
N MET A 145 -3.84 15.63 -12.26
CA MET A 145 -4.41 15.19 -10.99
C MET A 145 -3.37 14.38 -10.24
N ASP A 146 -3.12 14.76 -8.99
CA ASP A 146 -2.16 14.09 -8.13
C ASP A 146 -2.71 12.80 -7.50
N ALA A 147 -4.04 12.68 -7.44
CA ALA A 147 -4.75 11.50 -6.98
C ALA A 147 -4.64 10.34 -7.97
N VAL A 148 -4.65 9.12 -7.45
CA VAL A 148 -4.63 7.89 -8.26
C VAL A 148 -5.81 7.03 -7.86
N GLU A 149 -6.60 6.62 -8.83
CA GLU A 149 -7.75 5.75 -8.61
C GLU A 149 -7.40 4.25 -8.62
N HIS A 150 -8.15 3.47 -7.84
CA HIS A 150 -8.20 2.02 -7.99
C HIS A 150 -8.70 1.66 -9.39
N ASP A 151 -8.01 0.74 -10.08
CA ASP A 151 -8.45 0.33 -11.41
C ASP A 151 -9.83 -0.38 -11.36
N PRO A 152 -10.62 -0.34 -12.43
CA PRO A 152 -11.96 -0.94 -12.46
C PRO A 152 -11.99 -2.44 -12.13
N THR A 153 -10.93 -3.18 -12.44
CA THR A 153 -10.85 -4.62 -12.14
C THR A 153 -10.66 -4.83 -10.65
N THR A 154 -9.79 -4.05 -10.01
CA THR A 154 -9.59 -4.04 -8.56
C THR A 154 -10.89 -3.70 -7.83
N ARG A 155 -11.62 -2.65 -8.24
CA ARG A 155 -12.90 -2.27 -7.61
C ARG A 155 -13.97 -3.36 -7.73
N LYS A 156 -14.04 -4.04 -8.88
CA LYS A 156 -14.96 -5.18 -9.06
C LYS A 156 -14.61 -6.35 -8.14
N LYS A 157 -13.32 -6.60 -7.93
CA LYS A 157 -12.83 -7.71 -7.09
C LYS A 157 -12.94 -7.39 -5.60
N PHE A 158 -12.68 -6.14 -5.23
CA PHE A 158 -12.70 -5.62 -3.86
C PHE A 158 -13.69 -4.45 -3.78
N PRO A 159 -14.99 -4.72 -3.52
CA PRO A 159 -16.00 -3.66 -3.41
C PRO A 159 -15.71 -2.65 -2.29
N ARG A 160 -14.87 -3.03 -1.33
CA ARG A 160 -14.31 -2.16 -0.30
C ARG A 160 -12.79 -2.31 -0.33
N PRO A 161 -12.08 -1.56 -1.20
CA PRO A 161 -10.63 -1.64 -1.28
C PRO A 161 -9.99 -1.26 0.06
N PHE A 162 -8.87 -1.88 0.39
CA PHE A 162 -8.14 -1.69 1.64
C PHE A 162 -7.43 -0.33 1.68
N PHE A 163 -6.89 0.13 0.55
CA PHE A 163 -6.16 1.40 0.44
C PHE A 163 -7.07 2.54 0.01
N THR A 164 -7.98 2.96 0.88
CA THR A 164 -8.90 4.11 0.66
C THR A 164 -8.83 5.06 1.85
N ARG A 165 -9.32 6.30 1.71
CA ARG A 165 -9.36 7.27 2.83
C ARG A 165 -10.40 6.93 3.92
N HIS A 166 -11.36 6.06 3.62
CA HIS A 166 -12.50 5.80 4.52
C HIS A 166 -12.37 4.45 5.23
N ASP A 167 -12.22 4.53 6.56
CA ASP A 167 -12.11 3.40 7.48
C ASP A 167 -13.38 3.28 8.34
N GLY A 168 -14.55 3.60 7.78
CA GLY A 168 -15.80 3.72 8.53
C GLY A 168 -16.96 2.91 7.92
N PRO A 169 -17.87 2.34 8.74
CA PRO A 169 -19.11 1.73 8.26
C PRO A 169 -20.18 2.75 7.82
N ASP A 170 -19.96 4.05 8.00
CA ASP A 170 -20.85 5.11 7.51
C ASP A 170 -20.31 5.66 6.19
N VAL A 171 -20.78 5.09 5.09
CA VAL A 171 -20.86 5.81 3.81
C VAL A 171 -22.20 6.55 3.88
N SER A 172 -22.17 7.83 4.25
CA SER A 172 -23.30 8.71 3.97
C SER A 172 -23.56 8.70 2.46
N GLU A 173 -24.84 8.60 2.06
CA GLU A 173 -25.30 8.62 0.67
C GLU A 173 -25.09 9.98 -0.03
N ASP A 174 -24.11 10.79 0.40
CA ASP A 174 -23.73 12.03 -0.26
C ASP A 174 -22.69 11.72 -1.35
N ASP A 175 -23.08 12.00 -2.58
CA ASP A 175 -22.39 11.68 -3.85
C ASP A 175 -20.93 12.19 -3.92
N HIS A 176 -20.55 13.14 -3.06
CA HIS A 176 -19.21 13.71 -2.96
C HIS A 176 -18.20 12.82 -2.21
N ASP A 177 -18.64 12.03 -1.23
CA ASP A 177 -17.74 11.15 -0.46
C ASP A 177 -17.33 9.90 -1.27
N THR A 178 -18.19 9.45 -2.19
CA THR A 178 -17.91 8.33 -3.10
C THR A 178 -16.66 8.58 -3.95
N PHE A 179 -16.42 9.84 -4.33
CA PHE A 179 -15.29 10.22 -5.18
C PHE A 179 -13.93 10.06 -4.47
N LEU A 180 -13.86 10.33 -3.16
CA LEU A 180 -12.63 10.17 -2.37
C LEU A 180 -12.37 8.70 -2.00
N ALA A 181 -13.43 7.89 -1.89
CA ALA A 181 -13.32 6.45 -1.63
C ALA A 181 -12.67 5.67 -2.80
N ASP A 182 -12.70 6.24 -4.02
CA ASP A 182 -12.09 5.64 -5.21
C ASP A 182 -10.57 5.85 -5.29
N TRP A 183 -10.01 6.75 -4.47
CA TRP A 183 -8.60 7.08 -4.49
C TRP A 183 -7.77 6.12 -3.64
N ILE A 184 -6.59 5.79 -4.15
CA ILE A 184 -5.59 5.04 -3.41
C ILE A 184 -5.03 5.94 -2.31
N HIS A 185 -5.24 5.50 -1.08
CA HIS A 185 -4.72 6.16 0.10
C HIS A 185 -3.98 5.17 0.99
N VAL A 186 -2.76 5.55 1.38
CA VAL A 186 -1.88 4.73 2.20
C VAL A 186 -1.42 5.54 3.39
N ASP A 187 -2.19 5.46 4.47
CA ASP A 187 -1.76 5.95 5.76
C ASP A 187 -0.81 4.97 6.48
N ARG A 188 -0.31 5.43 7.63
CA ARG A 188 0.56 4.66 8.52
C ARG A 188 -0.04 3.32 8.93
N ASN A 189 -1.31 3.29 9.34
CA ASN A 189 -1.96 2.09 9.86
C ASN A 189 -2.13 1.04 8.78
N LYS A 190 -2.54 1.46 7.58
CA LYS A 190 -2.67 0.60 6.39
C LYS A 190 -1.32 0.04 5.98
N LEU A 191 -0.27 0.86 5.97
CA LEU A 191 1.09 0.40 5.68
C LEU A 191 1.58 -0.62 6.70
N VAL A 192 1.43 -0.34 8.00
CA VAL A 192 1.82 -1.27 9.07
C VAL A 192 1.08 -2.60 8.90
N ARG A 193 -0.26 -2.57 8.77
CA ARG A 193 -1.07 -3.76 8.57
C ARG A 193 -0.64 -4.56 7.34
N ALA A 194 -0.38 -3.90 6.21
CA ALA A 194 0.09 -4.58 5.00
C ALA A 194 1.46 -5.25 5.23
N THR A 195 2.40 -4.56 5.88
CA THR A 195 3.71 -5.14 6.19
C THR A 195 3.62 -6.34 7.14
N GLU A 196 2.75 -6.29 8.16
CA GLU A 196 2.52 -7.43 9.06
C GLU A 196 2.01 -8.66 8.30
N GLN A 197 1.08 -8.48 7.35
CA GLN A 197 0.57 -9.61 6.57
C GLN A 197 1.66 -10.20 5.67
N VAL A 198 2.53 -9.36 5.11
CA VAL A 198 3.70 -9.81 4.35
C VAL A 198 4.69 -10.59 5.22
N GLU A 199 4.93 -10.14 6.46
CA GLU A 199 5.79 -10.84 7.41
C GLU A 199 5.18 -12.20 7.84
N VAL A 200 3.88 -12.26 8.11
CA VAL A 200 3.16 -13.51 8.40
C VAL A 200 3.26 -14.50 7.25
N LEU A 201 3.10 -14.04 6.00
CA LEU A 201 3.30 -14.88 4.82
C LEU A 201 4.73 -15.41 4.77
N ALA A 202 5.71 -14.56 5.07
CA ALA A 202 7.10 -14.94 4.97
C ALA A 202 7.50 -15.97 6.01
N ASP A 203 7.17 -15.75 7.28
CA ASP A 203 7.45 -16.69 8.35
C ASP A 203 6.80 -18.05 8.07
N TRP A 204 5.51 -18.04 7.72
CA TRP A 204 4.82 -19.26 7.38
C TRP A 204 5.49 -20.02 6.23
N LEU A 205 5.80 -19.35 5.12
CA LEU A 205 6.37 -20.02 3.95
C LEU A 205 7.77 -20.57 4.23
N GLN A 206 8.59 -19.80 4.96
CA GLN A 206 9.93 -20.25 5.34
C GLN A 206 9.86 -21.49 6.23
N ASP A 207 8.96 -21.50 7.21
CA ASP A 207 8.73 -22.66 8.08
C ASP A 207 8.29 -23.88 7.27
N GLN A 208 7.38 -23.71 6.29
CA GLN A 208 6.97 -24.82 5.42
C GLN A 208 8.13 -25.38 4.59
N ILE A 209 9.04 -24.51 4.12
CA ILE A 209 10.19 -24.93 3.31
C ILE A 209 11.26 -25.62 4.16
N TYR A 210 11.50 -25.14 5.38
CA TYR A 210 12.50 -25.72 6.29
C TYR A 210 12.02 -26.98 7.00
N ALA A 211 10.71 -27.19 7.12
CA ALA A 211 10.13 -28.43 7.67
C ALA A 211 10.19 -29.63 6.72
N ARG A 212 10.62 -29.43 5.47
CA ARG A 212 10.79 -30.47 4.46
C ARG A 212 12.10 -31.25 4.64
#